data_AF-A0A6I1GWC2-F1
#
_entry.id   AF-A0A6I1GWC2-F1
#
_cell.length_a   1.000
_cell.length_b   1.000
_cell.length_c   1.000
_cell.angle_alpha   90.00
_cell.angle_beta   90.00
_cell.angle_gamma   90.00
#
_symmetry.space_group_name_H-M   'P 1'
#
loop_
_entity.id
_entity.type
_entity.pdbx_description
1 polymer ?
#
loop_
_entity_poly.entity_id
_entity_poly.type
_entity_poly.pdbx_seq_one_letter_code
_entity_poly.pdbx_strand_id
1 'polypeptide(L)'
;MHDHPFVSEAHEGKPWFEWIVVAVVVVALAVACLGNTMAATVIIAATSIITAALRLVLRDRSPWKVRSVAFDVIIGVGLGCGLLMLYFAPNIIALLHR
;
A
#
# COMPACT_ATOMS: atom_id res chain seq x y z
N MET A 1 -34.92 4.63 -24.32
CA MET A 1 -33.52 4.19 -24.35
C MET A 1 -32.86 4.74 -23.10
N HIS A 2 -32.75 3.93 -22.05
CA HIS A 2 -31.92 4.27 -20.90
C HIS A 2 -30.53 3.76 -21.23
N ASP A 3 -29.66 4.64 -21.71
CA ASP A 3 -28.23 4.35 -21.79
C ASP A 3 -27.72 4.18 -20.36
N HIS A 4 -27.59 2.94 -19.92
CA HIS A 4 -26.78 2.63 -18.76
C HIS A 4 -25.35 3.02 -19.17
N PRO A 5 -24.71 4.00 -18.52
CA PRO A 5 -23.34 4.33 -18.86
C PRO A 5 -22.52 3.04 -18.71
N PHE A 6 -21.80 2.65 -19.77
CA PHE A 6 -20.93 1.48 -19.74
C PHE A 6 -19.87 1.70 -18.67
N VAL A 7 -20.12 1.16 -17.48
CA VAL A 7 -19.18 1.10 -16.37
C VAL A 7 -18.26 -0.08 -16.64
N SER A 8 -16.96 0.15 -16.68
CA SER A 8 -15.91 -0.82 -17.02
C SER A 8 -15.76 -2.00 -16.03
N GLU A 9 -16.69 -2.18 -15.09
CA GLU A 9 -16.70 -3.26 -14.10
C GLU A 9 -16.79 -4.65 -14.73
N ALA A 10 -17.27 -4.79 -15.97
CA ALA A 10 -17.33 -6.08 -16.66
C ALA A 10 -15.95 -6.72 -16.93
N HIS A 11 -14.87 -5.94 -16.87
CA HIS A 11 -13.49 -6.41 -17.01
C HIS A 11 -12.69 -6.40 -15.69
N GLU A 12 -13.28 -5.93 -14.60
CA GLU A 12 -12.69 -6.02 -13.26
C GLU A 12 -12.90 -7.43 -12.73
N GLY A 13 -11.95 -8.32 -13.01
CA GLY A 13 -11.93 -9.66 -12.44
C GLY A 13 -12.03 -9.64 -10.90
N LYS A 14 -12.22 -10.82 -10.27
CA LYS A 14 -12.33 -10.94 -8.81
C LYS A 14 -11.20 -10.21 -8.09
N PRO A 15 -11.45 -9.41 -7.03
CA PRO A 15 -10.46 -8.55 -6.36
C PRO A 15 -9.52 -9.34 -5.43
N TRP A 16 -8.96 -10.45 -5.89
CA TRP A 16 -8.17 -11.38 -5.08
C TRP A 16 -6.93 -10.73 -4.46
N PHE A 17 -6.28 -9.81 -5.18
CA PHE A 17 -5.12 -9.08 -4.68
C PHE A 17 -5.49 -8.15 -3.51
N GLU A 18 -6.63 -7.46 -3.59
CA GLU A 18 -7.11 -6.57 -2.53
C GLU A 18 -7.36 -7.35 -1.24
N TRP A 19 -7.91 -8.57 -1.33
CA TRP A 19 -8.10 -9.44 -0.18
C TRP A 19 -6.79 -9.88 0.48
N ILE A 20 -5.73 -10.10 -0.30
CA ILE A 20 -4.40 -10.39 0.25
C ILE A 20 -3.89 -9.18 1.03
N VAL A 21 -3.99 -7.98 0.47
CA VAL A 21 -3.58 -6.75 1.15
C VAL A 21 -4.37 -6.55 2.44
N VAL A 22 -5.68 -6.77 2.42
CA VAL A 22 -6.53 -6.72 3.63
C VAL A 22 -6.04 -7.71 4.69
N ALA A 23 -5.74 -8.95 4.33
CA ALA A 23 -5.22 -9.93 5.26
C ALA A 23 -3.89 -9.47 5.90
N VAL A 24 -2.99 -8.87 5.12
CA VAL A 24 -1.73 -8.32 5.63
C VAL A 24 -1.97 -7.15 6.60
N VAL A 25 -2.92 -6.27 6.31
CA VAL A 25 -3.30 -5.17 7.21
C VAL A 25 -3.85 -5.71 8.54
N VAL A 26 -4.68 -6.76 8.51
CA VAL A 26 -5.19 -7.41 9.72
C VAL A 26 -4.05 -8.02 10.54
N VAL A 27 -3.07 -8.65 9.88
CA VAL A 27 -1.86 -9.18 10.55
C VAL A 27 -1.07 -8.05 11.20
N ALA A 28 -0.84 -6.94 10.48
CA ALA A 28 -0.13 -5.79 11.03
C ALA A 28 -0.86 -5.19 12.24
N LEU A 29 -2.20 -5.11 12.20
CA LEU A 29 -3.03 -4.68 13.32
C LEU A 29 -2.86 -5.61 14.53
N ALA A 30 -2.93 -6.92 14.33
CA ALA A 30 -2.72 -7.88 15.40
C ALA A 30 -1.33 -7.74 16.04
N VAL A 31 -0.28 -7.58 15.22
CA VAL A 31 1.09 -7.35 15.68
C VAL A 31 1.20 -6.03 16.48
N ALA A 32 0.51 -4.98 16.06
CA ALA A 32 0.44 -3.73 16.80
C ALA A 32 -0.27 -3.89 18.15
N CYS A 33 -1.39 -4.63 18.19
CA CYS A 33 -2.12 -4.93 19.43
C CYS A 33 -1.29 -5.74 20.43
N LEU A 34 -0.34 -6.55 19.96
CA LEU A 34 0.63 -7.26 20.81
C LEU A 34 1.79 -6.36 21.31
N GLY A 35 1.78 -5.07 20.97
CA GLY A 35 2.77 -4.09 21.42
C GLY A 35 3.98 -3.95 20.50
N ASN A 36 4.08 -4.71 19.40
CA ASN A 36 5.19 -4.61 18.46
C ASN A 36 4.88 -3.61 17.34
N THR A 37 4.85 -2.33 17.70
CA THR A 37 4.55 -1.24 16.76
C THR A 37 5.61 -1.08 15.66
N MET A 38 6.86 -1.45 15.93
CA MET A 38 7.93 -1.46 14.93
C MET A 38 7.61 -2.44 13.79
N ALA A 39 7.34 -3.70 14.13
CA ALA A 39 7.05 -4.73 13.16
C ALA A 39 5.77 -4.40 12.37
N ALA A 40 4.72 -3.93 13.06
CA ALA A 40 3.48 -3.50 12.39
C ALA A 40 3.73 -2.39 11.37
N THR A 41 4.52 -1.36 11.72
CA THR A 41 4.86 -0.25 10.83
C THR A 41 5.65 -0.74 9.62
N VAL A 42 6.64 -1.60 9.84
CA VAL A 42 7.46 -2.18 8.76
C VAL A 42 6.61 -3.04 7.83
N ILE A 43 5.66 -3.84 8.35
CA ILE A 43 4.75 -4.65 7.54
C ILE A 43 3.92 -3.76 6.61
N ILE A 44 3.30 -2.71 7.13
CA ILE A 44 2.48 -1.79 6.31
C ILE A 44 3.35 -1.05 5.29
N ALA A 45 4.51 -0.52 5.71
CA ALA A 45 5.40 0.22 4.83
C ALA A 45 5.93 -0.67 3.69
N ALA A 46 6.38 -1.89 4.00
CA ALA A 46 6.84 -2.85 3.01
C ALA A 46 5.72 -3.25 2.05
N THR A 47 4.52 -3.53 2.57
CA THR A 47 3.35 -3.87 1.75
C THR A 47 3.03 -2.74 0.76
N SER A 48 3.08 -1.50 1.21
CA SER A 48 2.85 -0.32 0.38
C SER A 48 3.90 -0.18 -0.74
N ILE A 49 5.18 -0.31 -0.40
CA ILE A 49 6.29 -0.22 -1.38
C ILE A 49 6.24 -1.37 -2.37
N ILE A 50 6.02 -2.60 -1.91
CA ILE A 50 5.93 -3.79 -2.76
C ILE A 50 4.74 -3.67 -3.71
N THR A 51 3.58 -3.22 -3.23
CA THR A 51 2.40 -3.00 -4.07
C THR A 51 2.65 -1.94 -5.14
N ALA A 52 3.33 -0.84 -4.79
CA ALA A 52 3.76 0.17 -5.76
C ALA A 52 4.77 -0.39 -6.78
N ALA A 53 5.74 -1.19 -6.33
CA ALA A 53 6.71 -1.82 -7.22
C ALA A 53 6.04 -2.80 -8.19
N LEU A 54 5.12 -3.64 -7.69
CA LEU A 54 4.30 -4.52 -8.53
C LEU A 54 3.47 -3.71 -9.54
N ARG A 55 2.96 -2.55 -9.16
CA ARG A 55 2.26 -1.63 -10.09
C ARG A 55 3.18 -1.13 -11.20
N LEU A 56 4.41 -0.74 -10.88
CA LEU A 56 5.40 -0.28 -11.85
C LEU A 56 5.76 -1.37 -12.87
N VAL A 57 5.86 -2.63 -12.41
CA VAL A 57 6.21 -3.78 -13.23
C VAL A 57 5.04 -4.23 -14.10
N LEU A 58 3.84 -4.37 -13.50
CA LEU A 58 2.67 -4.94 -14.18
C LEU A 58 1.92 -3.91 -15.04
N ARG A 59 1.99 -2.61 -14.71
CA ARG A 59 1.30 -1.50 -15.38
C ARG A 59 -0.16 -1.86 -15.70
N ASP A 60 -0.50 -1.99 -16.99
CA ASP A 60 -1.85 -2.27 -17.49
C ASP A 60 -2.34 -3.70 -17.20
N ARG A 61 -1.44 -4.60 -16.79
CA ARG A 61 -1.77 -5.98 -16.39
C ARG A 61 -1.93 -6.15 -14.88
N SER A 62 -1.94 -5.07 -14.11
CA SER A 62 -2.06 -5.17 -12.65
C SER A 62 -3.42 -5.80 -12.26
N PRO A 63 -3.44 -6.72 -11.28
CA PRO A 63 -4.66 -7.41 -10.86
C PRO A 63 -5.65 -6.54 -10.04
N TRP A 64 -5.40 -5.24 -9.88
CA TRP A 64 -6.27 -4.28 -9.18
C TRP A 64 -6.63 -3.07 -10.06
N LYS A 65 -7.72 -2.39 -9.68
CA LYS A 65 -8.53 -1.41 -10.45
C LYS A 65 -7.75 -0.41 -11.32
N VAL A 66 -8.35 -0.01 -12.44
CA VAL A 66 -7.78 0.88 -13.48
C VAL A 66 -7.69 2.34 -13.00
N ARG A 67 -6.67 2.62 -12.19
CA ARG A 67 -6.19 3.97 -11.84
C ARG A 67 -4.89 4.30 -12.59
N SER A 68 -4.46 5.56 -12.59
CA SER A 68 -3.14 5.95 -13.12
C SER A 68 -2.03 5.20 -12.38
N VAL A 69 -1.17 4.50 -13.13
CA VAL A 69 0.03 3.82 -12.62
C VAL A 69 0.90 4.79 -11.82
N ALA A 70 1.12 6.01 -12.36
CA ALA A 70 1.95 7.01 -11.69
C ALA A 70 1.37 7.42 -10.33
N PHE A 71 0.05 7.58 -10.25
CA PHE A 71 -0.61 7.93 -8.98
C PHE A 71 -0.39 6.84 -7.94
N ASP A 72 -0.69 5.58 -8.28
CA ASP A 72 -0.60 4.45 -7.34
C ASP A 72 0.81 4.29 -6.78
N VAL A 73 1.81 4.51 -7.64
CA VAL A 73 3.22 4.39 -7.28
C VAL A 73 3.66 5.53 -6.36
N ILE A 74 3.28 6.77 -6.68
CA ILE A 74 3.61 7.94 -5.85
C ILE A 74 3.02 7.76 -4.45
N ILE A 75 1.75 7.34 -4.36
CA ILE A 75 1.10 7.12 -3.06
C ILE A 75 1.72 5.93 -2.33
N GLY A 76 1.93 4.80 -3.00
CA GLY A 76 2.44 3.60 -2.33
C GLY A 76 3.89 3.75 -1.86
N VAL A 77 4.76 4.34 -2.67
CA VAL A 77 6.14 4.65 -2.26
C VAL A 77 6.16 5.77 -1.22
N GLY A 78 5.39 6.84 -1.42
CA GLY A 78 5.31 7.97 -0.50
C GLY A 78 4.81 7.55 0.88
N LEU A 79 3.77 6.72 0.96
CA LEU A 79 3.24 6.19 2.21
C LEU A 79 4.25 5.27 2.90
N GLY A 80 4.90 4.37 2.16
CA GLY A 80 5.87 3.44 2.75
C GLY A 80 7.12 4.16 3.28
N CYS A 81 7.73 5.01 2.46
CA CYS A 81 8.88 5.82 2.89
C CYS A 81 8.49 6.80 4.01
N GLY A 82 7.33 7.43 3.91
CA GLY A 82 6.81 8.36 4.91
C GLY A 82 6.59 7.69 6.28
N LEU A 83 6.02 6.49 6.30
CA LEU A 83 5.84 5.72 7.54
C LEU A 83 7.17 5.37 8.21
N LEU A 84 8.14 4.88 7.43
CA LEU A 84 9.48 4.57 7.96
C LEU A 84 10.17 5.82 8.48
N MET A 85 10.13 6.91 7.70
CA MET A 85 10.70 8.19 8.11
C MET A 85 10.07 8.70 9.40
N LEU A 86 8.74 8.67 9.52
CA LEU A 86 8.03 9.10 10.72
C LEU A 86 8.39 8.25 11.94
N TYR A 87 8.50 6.93 11.75
CA TYR A 87 8.85 6.01 12.83
C TYR A 87 10.29 6.23 13.34
N PHE A 88 11.24 6.43 12.44
CA PHE A 88 12.65 6.62 12.80
C PHE A 88 13.04 8.08 13.09
N ALA A 89 12.18 9.05 12.79
CA ALA A 89 12.45 10.48 12.96
C ALA A 89 12.99 10.84 14.36
N PRO A 90 12.45 10.35 15.49
CA PRO A 90 12.97 10.69 16.80
C PRO A 90 14.44 10.27 16.99
N ASN A 91 14.79 9.08 16.49
CA ASN A 91 16.16 8.56 16.57
C ASN A 91 17.11 9.35 15.66
N ILE A 92 16.65 9.73 14.46
CA ILE A 92 17.43 10.53 13.50
C ILE A 92 17.70 11.93 14.08
N ILE A 93 16.67 12.59 14.63
CA ILE A 93 16.81 13.91 15.26
C ILE A 93 17.77 13.83 16.45
N ALA A 94 17.62 12.82 17.31
CA ALA A 94 18.52 12.61 18.44
C ALA A 94 19.98 12.36 18.02
N LEU A 95 20.21 11.69 16.88
CA LEU A 95 21.54 11.50 16.31
C LEU A 95 22.14 12.80 15.75
N LEU A 96 21.33 13.65 15.12
CA LEU A 96 21.77 14.91 14.51
C LEU A 96 22.10 16.00 15.55
N HIS A 97 21.50 15.91 16.74
CA HIS A 97 21.73 16.85 17.85
C HIS A 97 22.77 16.37 18.89
N ARG A 98 23.42 15.23 18.64
CA ARG A 98 24.59 14.77 19.40
C ARG A 98 25.89 15.29 18.78
#